data_AF-A0A527FUM1-F1
#
_entry.id   AF-A0A527FUM1-F1
#
_cell.length_a   1.000
_cell.length_b   1.000
_cell.length_c   1.000
_cell.angle_alpha   90.00
_cell.angle_beta   90.00
_cell.angle_gamma   90.00
#
_symmetry.space_group_name_H-M   'P 1'
#
loop_
_entity.id
_entity.type
_entity.pdbx_description
1 polymer ?
#
loop_
_entity_poly.entity_id
_entity_poly.type
_entity_poly.pdbx_seq_one_letter_code
_entity_poly.pdbx_strand_id
1 'polypeptide(L)'
;MGIADARAMHPSIDIVEADPEADRRLLEGLADWCDRYTPLVALDGADGLFLDVTGCTHLFGGERAMLDEILSRFFHQGFDVRAGLAA
;
A
#
# COMPACT_ATOMS: atom_id res chain seq x y z
N MET A 1 -6.85 6.03 -21.63
CA MET A 1 -6.87 7.46 -21.99
C MET A 1 -5.47 7.86 -22.44
N GLY A 2 -5.32 8.57 -23.55
CA GLY A 2 -4.00 8.96 -24.05
C GLY A 2 -3.47 10.24 -23.38
N ILE A 3 -2.17 10.50 -23.51
CA ILE A 3 -1.54 11.76 -23.07
C ILE A 3 -2.21 12.97 -23.72
N ALA A 4 -2.57 12.87 -25.00
CA ALA A 4 -3.25 13.95 -25.72
C ALA A 4 -4.60 14.31 -25.08
N ASP A 5 -5.39 13.30 -24.69
CA ASP A 5 -6.68 13.51 -24.02
C ASP A 5 -6.49 14.16 -22.65
N ALA A 6 -5.51 13.70 -21.87
CA ALA A 6 -5.19 14.28 -20.56
C ALA A 6 -4.78 15.75 -20.67
N ARG A 7 -3.94 16.11 -21.66
CA ARG A 7 -3.54 17.50 -21.92
C ARG A 7 -4.68 18.37 -22.44
N ALA A 8 -5.62 17.82 -23.21
CA ALA A 8 -6.80 18.57 -23.63
C ALA A 8 -7.66 18.99 -22.43
N MET A 9 -7.74 18.16 -21.39
CA MET A 9 -8.47 18.47 -20.16
C MET A 9 -7.66 19.34 -19.19
N HIS A 10 -6.35 19.12 -19.07
CA HIS A 10 -5.46 19.86 -18.20
C HIS A 10 -4.13 20.19 -18.93
N PRO A 11 -4.05 21.35 -19.61
CA PRO A 11 -2.92 21.67 -20.50
C PRO A 11 -1.54 21.67 -19.82
N SER A 12 -1.48 22.04 -18.55
CA SER A 12 -0.24 22.11 -17.77
C SER A 12 -0.01 20.87 -16.89
N ILE A 13 -0.58 19.71 -17.25
CA ILE A 13 -0.34 18.48 -16.50
C ILE A 13 1.11 18.03 -16.64
N ASP A 14 1.73 17.68 -15.52
CA ASP A 14 3.08 17.12 -15.51
C ASP A 14 3.05 15.70 -16.07
N ILE A 15 4.04 15.40 -16.92
CA ILE A 15 4.22 14.07 -17.48
C ILE A 15 5.54 13.53 -16.97
N VAL A 16 5.46 12.41 -16.29
CA VAL A 16 6.61 11.67 -15.77
C VAL A 16 6.53 10.27 -16.36
N GLU A 17 7.65 9.77 -16.87
CA GLU A 17 7.74 8.40 -17.33
C GLU A 17 7.60 7.45 -16.14
N ALA A 18 6.83 6.37 -16.32
CA ALA A 18 6.70 5.36 -15.29
C ALA A 18 8.06 4.66 -15.07
N ASP A 19 8.39 4.39 -13.81
CA ASP A 19 9.52 3.54 -13.43
C ASP A 19 8.99 2.34 -12.63
N PRO A 20 8.54 1.27 -13.33
CA PRO A 20 7.97 0.09 -12.67
C PRO A 20 8.94 -0.61 -11.72
N GLU A 21 10.24 -0.43 -11.92
CA GLU A 21 11.29 -1.03 -11.13
C GLU A 21 11.47 -0.24 -9.81
N ALA A 22 11.36 1.10 -9.85
CA ALA A 22 11.26 1.91 -8.65
C ALA A 22 9.98 1.63 -7.86
N ASP A 23 8.84 1.51 -8.54
CA ASP A 23 7.56 1.18 -7.90
C ASP A 23 7.63 -0.18 -7.20
N ARG A 24 8.26 -1.18 -7.84
CA ARG A 24 8.49 -2.51 -7.25
C ARG A 24 9.34 -2.45 -6.00
N ARG A 25 10.49 -1.76 -6.04
CA ARG A 25 11.37 -1.61 -4.87
C ARG A 25 10.69 -0.88 -3.71
N LEU A 26 9.84 0.10 -4.01
CA LEU A 26 9.03 0.76 -3.00
C LEU A 26 8.08 -0.24 -2.34
N LEU A 27 7.33 -1.00 -3.14
CA LEU A 27 6.38 -1.99 -2.64
C LEU A 27 7.06 -3.09 -1.80
N GLU A 28 8.24 -3.56 -2.23
CA GLU A 28 9.08 -4.48 -1.46
C GLU A 28 9.50 -3.88 -0.11
N GLY A 29 9.94 -2.63 -0.08
CA GLY A 29 10.26 -1.94 1.17
C GLY A 29 9.06 -1.76 2.10
N LEU A 30 7.85 -1.58 1.55
CA LEU A 30 6.61 -1.54 2.33
C LEU A 30 6.24 -2.93 2.87
N ALA A 31 6.53 -4.00 2.13
CA ALA A 31 6.35 -5.38 2.58
C ALA A 31 7.27 -5.69 3.76
N ASP A 32 8.57 -5.39 3.65
CA ASP A 32 9.55 -5.56 4.73
C ASP A 32 9.16 -4.75 5.97
N TRP A 33 8.65 -3.53 5.79
CA TRP A 33 8.16 -2.71 6.91
C TRP A 33 6.93 -3.33 7.61
N CYS A 34 6.11 -4.09 6.88
CA CYS A 34 4.94 -4.78 7.42
C CYS A 34 5.27 -5.98 8.31
N ASP A 35 6.52 -6.47 8.34
CA ASP A 35 6.95 -7.58 9.23
C ASP A 35 6.61 -7.36 10.71
N ARG A 36 6.44 -6.10 11.11
CA ARG A 36 6.00 -5.70 12.45
C ARG A 36 4.60 -6.19 12.84
N TYR A 37 3.77 -6.53 11.85
CA TYR A 37 2.38 -6.94 12.02
C TYR A 37 2.22 -8.45 11.93
N THR A 38 2.97 -9.07 11.02
CA THR A 38 3.00 -10.51 10.79
C THR A 38 4.29 -10.87 10.04
N PRO A 39 4.89 -12.04 10.28
CA PRO A 39 5.98 -12.55 9.44
C PRO A 39 5.50 -13.06 8.07
N LEU A 40 4.19 -13.08 7.81
CA LEU A 40 3.59 -13.60 6.58
C LEU A 40 3.06 -12.45 5.72
N VAL A 41 3.97 -11.80 5.00
CA VAL A 41 3.67 -10.71 4.07
C VAL A 41 3.98 -11.17 2.63
N ALA A 42 3.11 -10.81 1.69
CA ALA A 42 3.30 -11.07 0.27
C ALA A 42 2.95 -9.82 -0.56
N LEU A 43 3.61 -9.66 -1.71
CA LEU A 43 3.21 -8.69 -2.71
C LEU A 43 1.92 -9.15 -3.40
N ASP A 44 1.00 -8.22 -3.65
CA ASP A 44 -0.20 -8.43 -4.46
C ASP A 44 -0.16 -7.53 -5.69
N GLY A 45 0.21 -8.08 -6.84
CA GLY A 45 0.28 -7.34 -8.09
C GLY A 45 1.34 -6.24 -8.11
N ALA A 46 0.96 -5.05 -8.55
CA ALA A 46 1.87 -3.91 -8.74
C ALA A 46 1.80 -2.87 -7.61
N ASP A 47 0.73 -2.90 -6.80
CA ASP A 47 0.37 -1.84 -5.86
C ASP A 47 -0.27 -2.35 -4.56
N GLY A 48 -0.28 -3.67 -4.32
CA GLY A 48 -0.93 -4.28 -3.16
C GLY A 48 0.00 -5.11 -2.28
N LEU A 49 -0.44 -5.35 -1.06
CA LEU A 49 0.18 -6.27 -0.10
C LEU A 49 -0.89 -7.19 0.50
N PHE A 50 -0.58 -8.47 0.65
CA PHE A 50 -1.34 -9.41 1.45
C PHE A 50 -0.62 -9.73 2.75
N LEU A 51 -1.35 -9.61 3.86
CA LEU A 51 -0.86 -9.94 5.19
C LEU A 51 -1.72 -11.06 5.77
N ASP A 52 -1.11 -12.21 6.06
CA ASP A 52 -1.77 -13.22 6.90
C ASP A 52 -1.55 -12.84 8.37
N VAL A 53 -2.59 -12.28 8.98
CA VAL A 53 -2.56 -11.78 10.37
C VAL A 53 -3.02 -12.82 11.39
N THR A 54 -3.17 -14.08 10.97
CA THR A 54 -3.64 -15.17 11.84
C THR A 54 -2.79 -15.26 13.10
N GLY A 55 -3.44 -15.13 14.26
CA GLY A 55 -2.76 -15.20 15.55
C GLY A 55 -1.97 -13.95 15.94
N CYS A 56 -1.88 -12.92 15.11
CA CYS A 56 -1.16 -11.67 15.44
C CYS A 56 -2.08 -10.55 15.95
N THR A 57 -3.36 -10.55 15.53
CA THR A 57 -4.31 -9.45 15.79
C THR A 57 -4.51 -9.12 17.27
N HIS A 58 -4.41 -10.12 18.16
CA HIS A 58 -4.55 -9.93 19.60
C HIS A 58 -3.47 -9.02 20.21
N LEU A 59 -2.28 -8.94 19.59
CA LEU A 59 -1.19 -8.06 20.03
C LEU A 59 -1.52 -6.58 19.85
N PHE A 60 -2.52 -6.28 19.02
CA PHE A 60 -2.94 -4.93 18.67
C PHE A 60 -4.34 -4.59 19.21
N GLY A 61 -4.95 -5.47 20.02
CA GLY A 61 -6.31 -5.27 20.53
C GLY A 61 -7.42 -5.81 19.60
N GLY A 62 -7.06 -6.68 18.66
CA GLY A 62 -7.98 -7.33 17.72
C GLY A 62 -7.87 -6.78 16.29
N GLU A 63 -8.60 -7.41 15.36
CA GLU A 63 -8.55 -7.15 13.92
C GLU A 63 -8.79 -5.68 13.57
N ARG A 64 -9.83 -5.07 14.16
CA ARG A 64 -10.19 -3.67 13.87
C ARG A 64 -9.09 -2.71 14.31
N ALA A 65 -8.57 -2.89 15.52
CA ALA A 65 -7.53 -2.03 16.07
C ALA A 65 -6.21 -2.17 15.28
N MET A 66 -5.87 -3.40 14.86
CA MET A 66 -4.74 -3.64 13.96
C MET A 66 -4.91 -2.93 12.61
N LEU A 67 -6.10 -3.01 11.99
CA LEU A 67 -6.39 -2.34 10.73
C LEU A 67 -6.29 -0.82 10.84
N ASP A 68 -6.86 -0.23 11.90
CA ASP A 68 -6.83 1.21 12.14
C ASP A 68 -5.39 1.71 12.39
N GLU A 69 -4.56 0.93 13.12
CA GLU A 69 -3.13 1.21 13.32
C GLU A 69 -2.32 1.17 12.01
N ILE A 70 -2.56 0.15 11.17
CA ILE A 70 -1.90 0.01 9.86
C ILE A 70 -2.19 1.24 9.00
N LEU A 71 -3.47 1.60 8.84
CA LEU A 71 -3.91 2.74 8.04
C LEU A 71 -3.30 4.05 8.57
N SER A 72 -3.33 4.26 9.89
CA SER A 72 -2.75 5.44 10.54
C SER A 72 -1.25 5.58 10.26
N ARG A 73 -0.49 4.48 10.36
CA ARG A 73 0.96 4.51 10.13
C ARG A 73 1.33 4.69 8.67
N PHE A 74 0.57 4.13 7.72
CA PHE A 74 0.78 4.41 6.30
C PHE A 74 0.51 5.88 5.98
N PHE A 75 -0.58 6.43 6.53
CA PHE A 75 -0.88 7.85 6.39
C PHE A 75 0.26 8.74 6.92
N HIS A 76 0.81 8.42 8.09
CA HIS A 76 1.95 9.16 8.66
C HIS A 76 3.26 9.00 7.88
N GLN A 77 3.40 7.97 7.06
CA GLN A 77 4.52 7.80 6.12
C GLN A 77 4.30 8.51 4.77
N GLY A 78 3.12 9.10 4.56
CA GLY A 78 2.77 9.81 3.34
C GLY A 78 2.08 8.96 2.28
N PHE A 79 1.60 7.76 2.63
CA PHE A 79 0.86 6.89 1.72
C PHE A 79 -0.65 7.00 1.95
N ASP A 80 -1.39 7.11 0.85
CA ASP A 80 -2.84 6.90 0.84
C ASP A 80 -3.10 5.43 0.48
N VAL A 81 -3.67 4.67 1.41
CA VAL A 81 -3.87 3.22 1.26
C VAL A 81 -5.31 2.84 1.61
N ARG A 82 -5.76 1.73 1.01
CA ARG A 82 -7.05 1.10 1.35
C ARG A 82 -6.77 -0.30 1.85
N ALA A 83 -7.46 -0.70 2.92
CA ALA A 83 -7.28 -2.01 3.51
C ALA A 83 -8.64 -2.72 3.67
N GLY A 84 -8.62 -4.03 3.45
CA GLY A 84 -9.74 -4.94 3.71
C GLY A 84 -9.27 -6.08 4.60
N LEU A 85 -10.15 -6.55 5.48
CA LEU A 85 -9.89 -7.69 6.35
C LEU A 85 -11.06 -8.67 6.24
N ALA A 86 -10.74 -9.95 6.11
CA ALA A 86 -11.69 -11.04 6.04
C ALA A 86 -11.17 -12.22 6.88
N ALA A 87 -12.09 -12.97 7.50
CA ALA A 87 -11.83 -14.14 8.34
C ALA A 87 -12.32 -15.42 7.68
#